data_AF-A0A8C7CFG3-F1
#
_entry.id   AF-A0A8C7CFG3-F1
#
_cell.length_a   1.000
_cell.length_b   1.000
_cell.length_c   1.000
_cell.angle_alpha   90.00
_cell.angle_beta   90.00
_cell.angle_gamma   90.00
#
_symmetry.space_group_name_H-M   'P 1'
#
loop_
_entity.id
_entity.type
_entity.pdbx_description
1 polymer ?
#
loop_
_entity_poly.entity_id
_entity_poly.type
_entity_poly.pdbx_seq_one_letter_code
_entity_poly.pdbx_strand_id
1 'polypeptide(L)'
;MVFEEKMILNGEPEDDPLEVVRDKCAQAEHCVHARAKLEDCESRVGSKSETREDCTEELFDFLHARDHCVFLFLFHQTRGHFSKKYDLCPHVKL
;
A
#
# COMPACT_ATOMS: atom_id res chain seq x y z
N MET A 1 20.23 18.69 -2.56
CA MET A 1 18.95 19.36 -2.20
C MET A 1 18.14 18.36 -1.41
N VAL A 2 17.85 18.74 -0.16
CA VAL A 2 16.64 18.41 0.60
C VAL A 2 16.12 16.97 0.51
N PHE A 3 16.53 16.12 1.44
CA PHE A 3 15.56 15.28 2.13
C PHE A 3 15.91 15.38 3.61
N GLU A 4 15.32 16.40 4.24
CA GLU A 4 15.49 16.67 5.66
C GLU A 4 15.15 15.43 6.47
N GLU A 5 16.13 15.05 7.28
CA GLU A 5 16.06 14.25 8.50
C GLU A 5 15.14 14.94 9.54
N LYS A 6 13.89 15.22 9.17
CA LYS A 6 12.88 15.75 10.09
C LYS A 6 12.22 14.56 10.76
N MET A 7 12.96 13.98 11.69
CA MET A 7 12.39 13.17 12.75
C MET A 7 11.33 14.01 13.47
N ILE A 8 10.06 13.75 13.18
CA ILE A 8 8.96 14.16 14.06
C ILE A 8 9.03 13.18 15.25
N LEU A 9 9.96 13.43 16.16
CA LEU A 9 10.00 12.78 17.47
C LEU A 9 9.22 13.67 18.44
N ASN A 10 7.89 13.63 18.37
CA ASN A 10 7.02 14.20 19.40
C ASN A 10 5.81 13.30 19.56
N GLY A 11 5.75 12.60 20.69
CA GLY A 11 4.67 11.70 21.04
C GLY A 11 5.15 10.26 21.09
N GLU A 12 4.68 9.51 22.08
CA GLU A 12 4.87 8.07 22.23
C GLU A 12 4.53 7.33 20.92
N PRO A 13 5.03 6.09 20.68
CA PRO A 13 4.67 5.33 19.49
C PRO A 13 3.19 4.90 19.57
N GLU A 14 2.27 5.83 19.37
CA GLU A 14 0.93 5.51 18.91
C GLU A 14 1.06 5.24 17.41
N ASP A 15 1.04 3.96 17.05
CA ASP A 15 0.91 3.54 15.65
C ASP A 15 -0.30 4.25 15.02
N ASP A 16 -0.06 4.98 13.90
CA ASP A 16 -1.15 5.58 13.13
C ASP A 16 -2.09 4.45 12.69
N PRO A 17 -3.38 4.45 13.11
CA PRO A 17 -4.32 3.42 12.74
C PRO A 17 -4.44 3.22 11.23
N LEU A 18 -4.18 4.26 10.43
CA LEU A 18 -4.17 4.17 8.97
C LEU A 18 -2.96 3.38 8.46
N GLU A 19 -1.77 3.56 9.03
CA GLU A 19 -0.57 2.81 8.64
C GLU A 19 -0.74 1.32 8.96
N VAL A 20 -1.30 0.99 10.12
CA VAL A 20 -1.63 -0.40 10.49
C VAL A 20 -2.56 -1.06 9.46
N VAL A 21 -3.54 -0.31 8.95
CA VAL A 21 -4.47 -0.80 7.93
C VAL A 21 -3.79 -0.95 6.58
N ARG A 22 -2.95 0.02 6.19
CA ARG A 22 -2.17 -0.04 4.95
C ARG A 22 -1.24 -1.25 4.94
N ASP A 23 -0.59 -1.56 6.06
CA ASP A 23 0.28 -2.73 6.20
C ASP A 23 -0.47 -4.05 6.11
N LYS A 24 -1.65 -4.13 6.72
CA LYS A 24 -2.54 -5.30 6.58
C LYS A 24 -3.02 -5.47 5.13
N CYS A 25 -3.44 -4.38 4.49
CA CYS A 25 -3.89 -4.40 3.10
C CYS A 25 -2.76 -4.73 2.12
N ALA A 26 -1.52 -4.31 2.40
CA ALA A 26 -0.36 -4.64 1.58
C ALA A 26 -0.01 -6.14 1.57
N GLN A 27 -0.43 -6.89 2.59
CA GLN A 27 -0.23 -8.34 2.70
C GLN A 27 -1.28 -9.17 1.95
N ALA A 28 -2.33 -8.53 1.41
CA ALA A 28 -3.31 -9.23 0.61
C ALA A 28 -2.67 -9.83 -0.65
N GLU A 29 -3.11 -11.01 -1.09
CA GLU A 29 -2.53 -11.74 -2.23
C GLU A 29 -2.37 -10.86 -3.49
N HIS A 30 -3.43 -10.12 -3.87
CA HIS A 30 -3.39 -9.22 -5.03
C HIS A 30 -2.42 -8.05 -4.84
N CYS A 31 -2.31 -7.50 -3.63
CA CYS A 31 -1.37 -6.44 -3.30
C CYS A 31 0.08 -6.95 -3.28
N VAL A 32 0.30 -8.17 -2.78
CA VAL A 32 1.63 -8.81 -2.78
C VAL A 32 2.11 -9.06 -4.21
N HIS A 33 1.22 -9.51 -5.10
CA HIS A 33 1.58 -9.70 -6.51
C HIS A 33 1.90 -8.38 -7.22
N ALA A 34 1.09 -7.33 -6.99
CA ALA A 34 1.36 -6.00 -7.52
C ALA A 34 2.67 -5.41 -6.96
N ARG A 35 2.95 -5.61 -5.67
CA ARG A 35 4.20 -5.20 -5.03
C ARG A 35 5.41 -5.94 -5.63
N ALA A 36 5.30 -7.24 -5.86
CA ALA A 36 6.38 -8.01 -6.49
C ALA A 36 6.74 -7.47 -7.88
N LYS A 37 5.75 -7.09 -8.70
CA LYS A 37 5.99 -6.44 -10.00
C LYS A 37 6.68 -5.09 -9.87
N LEU A 38 6.29 -4.30 -8.87
CA LEU A 38 6.95 -3.03 -8.56
C LEU A 38 8.42 -3.25 -8.18
N GLU A 39 8.70 -4.19 -7.27
CA GLU A 39 10.06 -4.56 -6.85
C GLU A 39 10.92 -5.08 -8.02
N ASP A 40 10.32 -5.86 -8.93
CA ASP A 40 10.96 -6.33 -10.16
C ASP A 40 11.29 -5.17 -11.12
N CYS A 41 10.38 -4.19 -11.24
CA CYS A 41 10.63 -2.98 -12.02
C CYS A 41 11.74 -2.14 -11.39
N GLU A 42 11.71 -1.90 -10.09
CA GLU A 42 12.71 -1.13 -9.36
C GLU A 42 14.10 -1.76 -9.50
N SER A 43 14.19 -3.09 -9.40
CA SER A 43 15.43 -3.84 -9.62
C SER A 43 15.94 -3.67 -11.06
N ARG A 44 15.04 -3.72 -12.06
CA ARG A 44 15.38 -3.54 -13.47
C ARG A 44 15.84 -2.12 -13.77
N VAL A 45 15.12 -1.10 -13.31
CA VAL A 45 15.44 0.32 -13.49
C VAL A 45 16.71 0.70 -12.73
N GLY A 46 16.85 0.25 -11.48
CA GLY A 46 18.01 0.51 -10.64
C GLY A 46 19.31 -0.14 -11.15
N SER A 47 19.21 -1.21 -11.94
CA SER A 47 20.38 -1.85 -12.57
C SER A 47 20.93 -1.08 -13.78
N LYS A 48 20.18 -0.12 -14.33
CA LYS A 48 20.55 0.63 -15.53
C LYS A 48 21.21 1.96 -15.15
N SER A 49 22.35 2.27 -15.77
CA SER A 49 23.05 3.54 -15.56
C SER A 49 22.34 4.73 -16.19
N GLU A 50 21.61 4.50 -17.29
CA GLU A 50 20.81 5.49 -18.00
C GLU A 50 19.60 4.78 -18.62
N THR A 51 18.39 5.18 -18.23
CA THR A 51 17.15 4.61 -18.72
C THR A 51 16.04 5.66 -18.72
N ARG A 52 15.11 5.54 -19.68
CA ARG A 52 13.88 6.34 -19.74
C ARG A 52 12.68 5.60 -19.11
N GLU A 53 12.88 4.34 -18.77
CA GLU A 53 11.89 3.52 -18.05
C GLU A 53 11.72 4.02 -16.61
N ASP A 54 10.48 4.10 -16.15
CA ASP A 54 10.10 4.37 -14.77
C ASP A 54 9.03 3.35 -14.32
N CYS A 55 8.87 3.17 -13.01
CA CYS A 55 7.97 2.17 -12.43
C CYS A 55 6.62 2.76 -11.99
N THR A 56 6.18 3.85 -12.61
CA THR A 56 4.97 4.56 -12.20
C THR A 56 3.72 3.73 -12.47
N GLU A 57 3.72 2.90 -13.53
CA GLU A 57 2.61 1.98 -13.83
C GLU A 57 2.44 0.94 -12.70
N GLU A 58 3.51 0.22 -12.36
CA GLU A 58 3.49 -0.79 -11.30
C GLU A 58 3.19 -0.18 -9.91
N LEU A 59 3.64 1.06 -9.69
CA LEU A 59 3.32 1.79 -8.48
C LEU A 59 1.81 2.09 -8.40
N PHE A 60 1.21 2.58 -9.48
CA PHE A 60 -0.23 2.85 -9.50
C PHE A 60 -1.07 1.57 -9.38
N ASP A 61 -0.63 0.46 -9.96
CA ASP A 61 -1.28 -0.85 -9.78
C ASP A 61 -1.27 -1.30 -8.32
N PHE A 62 -0.12 -1.19 -7.64
CA PHE A 62 0.00 -1.50 -6.22
C PHE A 62 -0.87 -0.58 -5.36
N LEU A 63 -0.83 0.74 -5.60
CA LEU A 63 -1.64 1.71 -4.89
C LEU A 63 -3.13 1.46 -5.09
N HIS A 64 -3.57 1.19 -6.32
CA HIS A 64 -4.96 0.91 -6.62
C HIS A 64 -5.46 -0.32 -5.84
N ALA A 65 -4.68 -1.40 -5.81
CA ALA A 65 -5.02 -2.61 -5.05
C ALA A 65 -5.08 -2.35 -3.54
N ARG A 66 -4.06 -1.67 -2.99
CA ARG A 66 -3.98 -1.39 -1.55
C ARG A 66 -5.08 -0.44 -1.09
N ASP A 67 -5.29 0.66 -1.81
CA ASP A 67 -6.19 1.72 -1.41
C ASP A 67 -7.66 1.32 -1.56
N HIS A 68 -7.97 0.39 -2.49
CA HIS A 68 -9.27 -0.27 -2.51
C HIS A 68 -9.56 -1.01 -1.19
N CYS A 69 -8.58 -1.77 -0.67
CA CYS A 69 -8.71 -2.46 0.61
C CYS A 69 -8.84 -1.47 1.79
N VAL A 70 -8.00 -0.42 1.82
CA VAL A 70 -8.04 0.61 2.88
C VAL A 70 -9.39 1.32 2.92
N PHE A 71 -9.94 1.69 1.75
CA PHE A 71 -11.25 2.33 1.65
C PHE A 71 -12.36 1.44 2.24
N LEU A 72 -12.37 0.14 1.90
CA LEU A 72 -13.33 -0.80 2.46
C LEU A 72 -13.21 -0.90 3.98
N PHE A 73 -11.98 -1.01 4.50
CA PHE A 73 -11.73 -1.07 5.94
C PHE A 73 -12.28 0.16 6.68
N LEU A 74 -11.94 1.37 6.21
CA LEU A 74 -12.38 2.61 6.83
C LEU A 74 -13.89 2.82 6.72
N PHE A 75 -14.47 2.42 5.59
CA PHE A 75 -15.93 2.52 5.39
C PHE A 75 -16.68 1.59 6.35
N HIS A 76 -16.17 0.38 6.61
CA HIS A 76 -16.74 -0.54 7.59
C HIS A 76 -16.58 -0.05 9.03
N GLN A 77 -15.46 0.60 9.36
CA GLN A 77 -15.22 1.15 10.70
C GLN A 77 -16.13 2.35 11.01
N THR A 78 -16.43 3.17 10.01
CA THR A 78 -17.21 4.41 10.17
C THR A 78 -18.72 4.23 10.02
N ARG A 79 -19.18 3.14 9.38
CA ARG A 79 -20.61 2.86 9.16
C ARG A 79 -20.91 1.40 9.49
N GLY A 80 -21.44 1.17 10.70
CA GLY A 80 -21.93 -0.14 11.13
C GLY A 80 -22.95 -0.71 10.14
N HIS A 81 -22.62 -1.89 9.58
CA HIS A 81 -23.43 -2.69 8.65
C HIS A 81 -23.78 -2.04 7.29
N PHE A 82 -22.97 -2.36 6.27
CA PHE A 82 -23.51 -2.61 4.93
C PHE A 82 -22.92 -3.89 4.35
N SER A 83 -23.83 -4.70 3.85
CA SER A 83 -23.70 -6.13 3.57
C SER A 83 -22.64 -6.45 2.51
N LYS A 84 -21.97 -7.57 2.74
CA LYS A 84 -21.12 -8.33 1.81
C LYS A 84 -21.63 -8.27 0.37
N LYS A 85 -20.76 -7.82 -0.55
CA LYS A 85 -20.62 -8.31 -1.93
C LYS A 85 -19.69 -7.37 -2.69
N TYR A 86 -18.38 -7.41 -2.45
CA TYR A 86 -17.34 -7.22 -3.48
C TYR A 86 -16.08 -7.84 -2.88
N ASP A 87 -15.76 -9.07 -3.30
CA ASP A 87 -14.59 -9.83 -2.87
C ASP A 87 -13.30 -9.21 -3.41
N LEU A 88 -12.82 -8.14 -2.77
CA LEU A 88 -11.45 -7.69 -2.96
C LEU A 88 -10.66 -7.91 -1.68
N CYS A 89 -10.00 -9.08 -1.67
CA CYS A 89 -9.11 -9.65 -0.65
C CYS A 89 -9.78 -10.61 0.37
N PRO A 90 -10.26 -11.80 -0.07
CA PRO A 90 -10.71 -12.87 0.84
C PRO A 90 -9.61 -13.41 1.78
N HIS A 91 -8.36 -12.97 1.62
CA HIS A 91 -7.19 -13.45 2.36
C HIS A 91 -6.69 -12.51 3.48
N VAL A 92 -7.22 -11.29 3.62
CA VAL A 92 -6.86 -10.43 4.76
C VAL A 92 -7.74 -10.80 5.94
N LYS A 93 -7.23 -11.74 6.76
CA LYS A 93 -7.82 -12.04 8.07
C LYS A 93 -7.32 -10.99 9.06
N LEU A 94 -8.23 -10.19 9.60
CA LEU A 94 -7.99 -9.33 10.76
C LEU A 94 -7.63 -10.15 12.00
#